data_AF-A0A7C1U3C5-F1
#
_entry.id   AF-A0A7C1U3C5-F1
#
_cell.length_a   1.000
_cell.length_b   1.000
_cell.length_c   1.000
_cell.angle_alpha   90.00
_cell.angle_beta   90.00
_cell.angle_gamma   90.00
#
_symmetry.space_group_name_H-M   'P 1'
#
loop_
_entity.id
_entity.type
_entity.pdbx_description
1 polymer ?
#
loop_
_entity_poly.entity_id
_entity_poly.type
_entity_poly.pdbx_seq_one_letter_code
_entity_poly.pdbx_strand_id
1 'polypeptide(L)'
;MYRQLGKGLSLLLVLLALGWLVHHARPGLAPDPAWIDAEVRGRGVAGTFWFMTVAALFASIGLPRQVVAFLAGYAYGLWAGTGLALAAVVVACVLSFGYGRLAGRWLG
;
A
#
# COMPACT_ATOMS: atom_id res chain seq x y z
N MET A 1 -17.21 13.51 17.40
CA MET A 1 -15.80 13.13 17.12
C MET A 1 -15.52 11.65 17.41
N TYR A 2 -15.95 11.08 18.54
CA TYR A 2 -15.69 9.67 18.95
C TYR A 2 -16.22 8.59 17.98
N ARG A 3 -17.38 8.83 17.33
CA ARG A 3 -18.02 7.88 16.38
C ARG A 3 -17.22 7.62 15.10
N GLN A 4 -16.29 8.52 14.74
CA GLN A 4 -15.47 8.38 13.54
C GLN A 4 -14.15 7.63 13.84
N LEU A 5 -13.62 7.71 15.07
CA LEU A 5 -12.50 6.88 15.50
C LEU A 5 -12.87 5.40 15.58
N GLY A 6 -14.06 5.07 16.08
CA GLY A 6 -14.53 3.67 16.16
C GLY A 6 -14.61 2.99 14.79
N LYS A 7 -14.97 3.73 13.74
CA LYS A 7 -15.01 3.22 12.35
C LYS A 7 -13.62 3.02 11.75
N GLY A 8 -12.69 3.92 12.06
CA GLY A 8 -11.28 3.77 11.65
C GLY A 8 -10.65 2.55 12.31
N LEU A 9 -10.92 2.35 13.61
CA LEU A 9 -10.44 1.20 14.37
C LEU A 9 -11.09 -0.11 13.91
N SER A 10 -12.39 -0.11 13.59
CA SER A 10 -13.05 -1.30 13.04
C SER A 10 -12.51 -1.67 11.67
N LEU A 11 -12.20 -0.67 10.82
CA LEU A 11 -11.50 -0.89 9.55
C LEU A 11 -10.10 -1.47 9.78
N LEU A 12 -9.36 -0.97 10.76
CA LEU A 12 -8.03 -1.48 11.12
C LEU A 12 -8.10 -2.96 11.53
N LEU A 13 -9.09 -3.32 12.37
CA LEU A 13 -9.30 -4.69 12.83
C LEU A 13 -9.73 -5.63 11.70
N VAL A 14 -10.66 -5.21 10.85
CA VAL A 14 -11.10 -5.98 9.68
C VAL A 14 -9.94 -6.20 8.73
N LEU A 15 -9.06 -5.22 8.56
CA LEU A 15 -7.92 -5.35 7.69
C LEU A 15 -6.79 -6.20 8.28
N LEU A 16 -6.58 -6.17 9.60
CA LEU A 16 -5.71 -7.14 10.27
C LEU A 16 -6.23 -8.57 10.08
N ALA A 17 -7.55 -8.77 10.20
CA ALA A 17 -8.18 -10.05 9.93
C ALA A 17 -8.07 -10.45 8.44
N LEU A 18 -8.21 -9.49 7.52
CA LEU A 18 -8.03 -9.72 6.08
C LEU A 18 -6.56 -10.02 5.75
N GLY A 19 -5.61 -9.34 6.37
CA GLY A 19 -4.17 -9.61 6.22
C GLY A 19 -3.81 -11.01 6.74
N TRP A 20 -4.43 -11.43 7.84
CA TRP A 20 -4.33 -12.80 8.35
C TRP A 20 -4.96 -13.83 7.40
N LEU A 21 -6.09 -13.49 6.78
CA LEU A 21 -6.80 -14.33 5.81
C LEU A 21 -6.03 -14.44 4.47
N VAL A 22 -5.46 -13.33 3.99
CA VAL A 22 -4.60 -13.29 2.79
C VAL A 22 -3.31 -14.07 3.01
N HIS A 23 -2.74 -14.02 4.22
CA HIS A 23 -1.61 -14.88 4.58
C HIS A 23 -1.94 -16.38 4.44
N HIS A 24 -3.21 -16.76 4.63
CA HIS A 24 -3.69 -18.13 4.38
C HIS A 24 -4.13 -18.38 2.93
N ALA A 25 -4.47 -17.33 2.18
CA ALA A 25 -5.00 -17.42 0.82
C ALA A 25 -3.89 -17.18 -0.23
N ARG A 26 -3.30 -18.27 -0.71
CA ARG A 26 -2.40 -18.36 -1.88
C ARG A 26 -1.27 -17.31 -1.96
N PRO A 27 -0.03 -17.66 -1.58
CA PRO A 27 1.11 -16.76 -1.74
C PRO A 27 1.34 -16.42 -3.21
N GLY A 28 1.32 -15.12 -3.56
CA GLY A 28 1.79 -14.64 -4.86
C GLY A 28 0.84 -13.79 -5.70
N LEU A 29 -0.40 -13.53 -5.26
CA LEU A 29 -1.31 -12.64 -6.00
C LEU A 29 -1.19 -11.16 -5.60
N ALA A 30 -0.60 -10.87 -4.43
CA ALA A 30 -0.45 -9.52 -3.90
C ALA A 30 0.90 -9.35 -3.17
N PRO A 31 1.39 -8.10 -2.97
CA PRO A 31 2.51 -7.82 -2.11
C PRO A 31 2.18 -8.30 -0.68
N ASP A 32 2.91 -9.33 -0.23
CA ASP A 32 2.75 -9.96 1.08
C ASP A 32 4.01 -9.79 1.94
N PRO A 33 3.94 -10.00 3.27
CA PRO A 33 5.11 -9.97 4.15
C PRO A 33 6.25 -10.89 3.68
N ALA A 34 5.93 -12.05 3.10
CA ALA A 34 6.91 -12.97 2.52
C ALA A 34 7.62 -12.37 1.29
N TRP A 35 6.94 -11.57 0.48
CA TRP A 35 7.55 -10.84 -0.63
C TRP A 35 8.46 -9.71 -0.11
N ILE A 36 8.08 -9.02 0.97
CA ILE A 36 8.96 -8.04 1.63
C ILE A 36 10.24 -8.73 2.07
N ASP A 37 10.14 -9.88 2.73
CA ASP A 37 11.32 -10.59 3.23
C ASP A 37 12.23 -11.09 2.10
N ALA A 38 11.68 -11.48 0.95
CA ALA A 38 12.46 -11.94 -0.20
C ALA A 38 13.07 -10.80 -1.03
N GLU A 39 12.31 -9.72 -1.27
CA GLU A 39 12.62 -8.75 -2.32
C GLU A 39 13.07 -7.39 -1.78
N VAL A 40 12.70 -7.06 -0.53
CA VAL A 40 12.91 -5.74 0.10
C VAL A 40 13.90 -5.83 1.25
N ARG A 41 13.81 -6.87 2.07
CA ARG A 41 14.64 -7.04 3.27
C ARG A 41 16.06 -7.43 2.87
N GLY A 42 17.04 -6.64 3.31
CA GLY A 42 18.46 -6.83 2.98
C GLY A 42 18.98 -6.07 1.75
N ARG A 43 18.12 -5.41 0.96
CA ARG A 43 18.55 -4.60 -0.21
C ARG A 43 18.78 -3.10 0.07
N GLY A 44 18.68 -2.67 1.33
CA GLY A 44 18.92 -1.28 1.73
C GLY A 44 18.04 -0.28 0.97
N VAL A 45 18.64 0.79 0.44
CA VAL A 45 17.94 1.88 -0.28
C VAL A 45 17.25 1.38 -1.55
N ALA A 46 17.80 0.37 -2.23
CA ALA A 46 17.19 -0.21 -3.42
C ALA A 46 15.87 -0.92 -3.09
N GLY A 47 15.78 -1.57 -1.92
CA GLY A 47 14.54 -2.18 -1.44
C GLY A 47 13.43 -1.15 -1.22
N THR A 48 13.78 0.04 -0.72
CA THR A 48 12.85 1.16 -0.51
C THR A 48 12.28 1.70 -1.81
N PHE A 49 13.13 1.85 -2.83
CA PHE A 49 12.68 2.27 -4.16
C PHE A 49 11.72 1.24 -4.77
N TRP A 50 12.10 -0.04 -4.72
CA TRP A 50 11.24 -1.14 -5.21
C TRP A 50 9.90 -1.21 -4.49
N PHE A 51 9.91 -1.12 -3.16
CA PHE A 51 8.69 -1.06 -2.36
C PHE A 51 7.81 0.11 -2.79
N MET A 52 8.38 1.30 -2.93
CA MET A 52 7.64 2.52 -3.27
C MET A 52 7.00 2.43 -4.66
N THR A 53 7.70 1.88 -5.65
CA THR A 53 7.15 1.68 -7.00
C THR A 53 5.98 0.69 -6.99
N VAL A 54 6.15 -0.47 -6.35
CA VAL A 54 5.10 -1.51 -6.28
C VAL A 54 3.89 -0.98 -5.50
N ALA A 55 4.13 -0.34 -4.36
CA ALA A 55 3.08 0.27 -3.54
C ALA A 55 2.28 1.35 -4.29
N ALA A 56 2.97 2.22 -5.03
CA ALA A 56 2.32 3.26 -5.82
C ALA A 56 1.47 2.68 -6.95
N LEU A 57 1.99 1.68 -7.68
CA LEU A 57 1.25 1.00 -8.74
C LEU A 57 0.03 0.28 -8.16
N PHE A 58 0.20 -0.47 -7.08
CA PHE A 58 -0.88 -1.18 -6.40
C PHE A 58 -2.00 -0.21 -5.99
N ALA A 59 -1.65 0.89 -5.31
CA ALA A 59 -2.62 1.90 -4.90
C ALA A 59 -3.25 2.67 -6.08
N SER A 60 -2.57 2.79 -7.23
CA SER A 60 -3.08 3.50 -8.41
C SER A 60 -4.17 2.73 -9.17
N ILE A 61 -4.16 1.40 -9.08
CA ILE A 61 -5.15 0.50 -9.70
C ILE A 61 -6.43 0.36 -8.81
N GLY A 62 -6.50 1.11 -7.70
CA GLY A 62 -7.66 1.13 -6.82
C GLY A 62 -7.65 0.06 -5.72
N LEU A 63 -6.51 -0.62 -5.52
CA LEU A 63 -6.36 -1.59 -4.44
C LEU A 63 -6.30 -0.88 -3.06
N PRO A 64 -6.67 -1.58 -1.97
CA PRO A 64 -6.81 -0.97 -0.65
C PRO A 64 -5.49 -0.38 -0.12
N ARG A 65 -5.41 0.95 -0.04
CA ARG A 65 -4.23 1.72 0.43
C ARG A 65 -3.77 1.36 1.83
N GLN A 66 -4.64 0.80 2.65
CA GLN A 66 -4.29 0.36 4.00
C GLN A 66 -3.35 -0.85 4.00
N VAL A 67 -3.41 -1.71 2.97
CA VAL A 67 -2.47 -2.84 2.80
C VAL A 67 -1.05 -2.32 2.62
N VAL A 68 -0.88 -1.26 1.83
CA VAL A 68 0.40 -0.57 1.65
C VAL A 68 0.93 0.00 2.96
N ALA A 69 0.07 0.61 3.78
CA ALA A 69 0.47 1.15 5.08
C ALA A 69 0.89 0.04 6.06
N PHE A 70 0.18 -1.09 6.07
CA PHE A 70 0.53 -2.25 6.89
C PHE A 70 1.88 -2.85 6.47
N LEU A 71 2.07 -3.09 5.16
CA LEU A 71 3.31 -3.63 4.62
C LEU A 71 4.51 -2.70 4.85
N ALA A 72 4.31 -1.39 4.69
CA ALA A 72 5.36 -0.41 4.96
C ALA A 72 5.76 -0.40 6.44
N GLY A 73 4.77 -0.51 7.35
CA GLY A 73 4.99 -0.66 8.78
C GLY A 73 5.72 -1.96 9.15
N TYR A 74 5.40 -3.05 8.47
CA TYR A 74 6.08 -4.35 8.63
C TYR A 74 7.55 -4.28 8.16
N ALA A 75 7.82 -3.66 7.01
CA ALA A 75 9.16 -3.59 6.42
C ALA A 75 10.10 -2.58 7.09
N TYR A 76 9.59 -1.38 7.42
CA TYR A 76 10.41 -0.23 7.81
C TYR A 76 10.11 0.31 9.23
N GLY A 77 9.17 -0.33 9.95
CA GLY A 77 8.70 0.15 11.24
C GLY A 77 7.71 1.32 11.13
N LEU A 78 7.21 1.78 12.28
CA LEU A 78 6.07 2.72 12.33
C LEU A 78 6.35 4.05 11.62
N TRP A 79 7.43 4.75 11.98
CA TRP A 79 7.69 6.11 11.50
C TRP A 79 8.12 6.15 10.03
N ALA A 80 9.15 5.37 9.66
CA ALA A 80 9.64 5.30 8.29
C ALA A 80 8.61 4.64 7.36
N GLY A 81 7.93 3.58 7.82
CA GLY A 81 6.86 2.93 7.08
C GLY A 81 5.68 3.85 6.81
N THR A 82 5.25 4.66 7.80
CA THR A 82 4.19 5.65 7.59
C THR A 82 4.61 6.68 6.54
N GLY A 83 5.81 7.23 6.63
CA GLY A 83 6.32 8.20 5.64
C GLY A 83 6.37 7.63 4.23
N LEU A 84 6.87 6.41 4.07
CA LEU A 84 6.96 5.72 2.79
C LEU A 84 5.59 5.36 2.21
N ALA A 85 4.66 4.87 3.03
CA ALA A 85 3.30 4.57 2.61
C ALA A 85 2.57 5.84 2.14
N LEU A 86 2.73 6.96 2.86
CA LEU A 86 2.16 8.25 2.50
C LEU A 86 2.72 8.73 1.16
N ALA A 87 4.03 8.67 0.98
CA ALA A 87 4.68 9.04 -0.27
C ALA A 87 4.21 8.19 -1.44
N ALA A 88 4.14 6.86 -1.27
CA ALA A 88 3.65 5.94 -2.30
C ALA A 88 2.19 6.22 -2.69
N VAL A 89 1.32 6.50 -1.71
CA VAL A 89 -0.09 6.85 -1.95
C VAL A 89 -0.23 8.19 -2.67
N VAL A 90 0.60 9.18 -2.34
CA VAL A 90 0.62 10.46 -3.06
C VAL A 90 0.99 10.25 -4.53
N VAL A 91 2.04 9.46 -4.80
CA VAL A 91 2.43 9.10 -6.18
C VAL A 91 1.29 8.38 -6.90
N ALA A 92 0.63 7.43 -6.23
CA ALA A 92 -0.52 6.72 -6.78
C ALA A 92 -1.66 7.69 -7.19
N CYS A 93 -2.00 8.65 -6.32
CA CYS A 93 -3.00 9.67 -6.62
C CYS A 93 -2.61 10.54 -7.83
N VAL A 94 -1.34 10.96 -7.91
CA VAL A 94 -0.83 11.73 -9.05
C VAL A 94 -0.95 10.92 -10.35
N LEU A 95 -0.61 9.64 -10.32
CA LEU A 95 -0.73 8.73 -11.48
C LEU A 95 -2.19 8.57 -11.91
N SER A 96 -3.09 8.25 -10.97
CA SER A 96 -4.53 8.08 -11.28
C SER A 96 -5.16 9.37 -11.82
N PHE A 97 -4.83 10.52 -11.23
CA PHE A 97 -5.33 11.82 -11.70
C PHE A 97 -4.76 12.21 -13.07
N GLY A 98 -3.46 12.00 -13.27
CA GLY A 98 -2.79 12.23 -14.56
C GLY A 98 -3.39 11.39 -15.68
N TYR A 99 -3.62 10.09 -15.41
CA TYR A 99 -4.29 9.19 -16.34
C TYR A 99 -5.72 9.65 -16.65
N GLY A 100 -6.52 9.99 -15.63
CA GLY A 100 -7.88 10.50 -15.84
C GLY A 100 -7.92 11.79 -16.66
N ARG A 101 -6.97 12.70 -16.45
CA ARG A 101 -6.87 13.95 -17.20
C ARG A 101 -6.45 13.72 -18.66
N LEU A 102 -5.52 12.81 -18.92
CA LEU A 102 -5.12 12.45 -20.28
C LEU A 102 -6.27 11.76 -21.02
N ALA A 103 -6.91 10.76 -20.40
CA ALA A 103 -8.05 10.08 -20.97
C ALA A 103 -9.18 11.06 -21.32
N GLY A 104 -9.51 12.00 -20.43
CA GLY A 104 -10.50 13.04 -20.69
C GLY A 104 -10.14 14.03 -21.81
N ARG A 105 -8.85 14.17 -22.16
CA ARG A 105 -8.40 14.98 -23.31
C ARG A 105 -8.36 14.20 -24.63
N TRP A 106 -8.28 12.88 -24.57
CA TRP A 106 -8.26 12.00 -25.75
C TRP A 106 -9.65 11.51 -26.13
N LEU A 107 -10.61 11.46 -25.19
CA LEU A 107 -11.97 10.95 -25.38
C LEU A 107 -13.06 12.05 -25.39
N GLY A 108 -12.70 13.32 -25.28
CA GLY A 108 -13.62 14.47 -25.32
C GLY A 108 -13.23 15.46 -26.41
#